data_AF-A0A919X0G0-F1
#
_entry.id   AF-A0A919X0G0-F1
#
_cell.length_a   1.000
_cell.length_b   1.000
_cell.length_c   1.000
_cell.angle_alpha   90.00
_cell.angle_beta   90.00
_cell.angle_gamma   90.00
#
_symmetry.space_group_name_H-M   'P 1'
#
loop_
_entity.id
_entity.type
_entity.pdbx_description
1 polymer ?
#
loop_
_entity_poly.entity_id
_entity_poly.type
_entity_poly.pdbx_seq_one_letter_code
_entity_poly.pdbx_strand_id
1 'polypeptide(L)'
;MMAEEKSYEELTFEQAMEKLEKIVTMLEEGDVPLEKAIEYYHDGMKLSKLCNEKLTNVQDKMVHILNEQGELEPFEVEEDK
;
A
#
# COMPACT_ATOMS: atom_id res chain seq x y z
N MET A 1 16.67 24.07 7.13
CA MET A 1 16.95 22.74 6.55
C MET A 1 15.90 21.78 7.08
N MET A 2 14.88 21.44 6.30
CA MET A 2 14.11 20.20 6.46
C MET A 2 13.67 19.82 5.04
N ALA A 3 14.55 19.06 4.37
CA ALA A 3 14.25 18.47 3.07
C ALA A 3 13.45 17.19 3.29
N GLU A 4 12.58 16.91 2.32
CA GLU A 4 11.84 15.66 2.09
C GLU A 4 10.42 15.55 2.69
N GLU A 5 9.52 16.42 2.25
CA GLU A 5 8.13 15.99 1.98
C GLU A 5 8.15 15.08 0.73
N LYS A 6 8.56 13.82 0.88
CA LYS A 6 8.35 12.83 -0.18
C LYS A 6 6.85 12.55 -0.25
N SER A 7 6.22 12.96 -1.36
CA SER A 7 4.82 12.63 -1.66
C SER A 7 4.59 11.15 -1.44
N TYR A 8 3.65 10.81 -0.57
CA TYR A 8 3.27 9.42 -0.29
C TYR A 8 2.88 8.67 -1.58
N GLU A 9 2.42 9.39 -2.61
CA GLU A 9 1.97 8.83 -3.89
C GLU A 9 3.10 8.19 -4.72
N GLU A 10 4.36 8.57 -4.50
CA GLU A 10 5.51 8.05 -5.27
C GLU A 10 6.15 6.79 -4.67
N LEU A 11 5.70 6.32 -3.50
CA LEU A 11 6.28 5.15 -2.86
C LEU A 11 5.98 3.88 -3.64
N THR A 12 6.91 2.92 -3.64
CA THR A 12 6.62 1.53 -4.04
C THR A 12 5.78 0.83 -2.99
N PHE A 13 5.23 -0.35 -3.29
CA PHE A 13 4.45 -1.13 -2.32
C PHE A 13 5.31 -1.50 -1.11
N GLU A 14 6.51 -2.00 -1.34
CA GLU A 14 7.45 -2.44 -0.32
C GLU A 14 7.86 -1.28 0.59
N GLN A 15 8.14 -0.11 0.02
CA GLN A 15 8.47 1.09 0.80
C GLN A 15 7.29 1.59 1.63
N ALA A 16 6.06 1.52 1.09
CA ALA A 16 4.87 1.92 1.82
C ALA A 16 4.60 0.95 2.99
N MET A 17 4.78 -0.35 2.76
CA MET A 17 4.62 -1.38 3.79
C MET A 17 5.66 -1.24 4.90
N GLU A 18 6.95 -1.05 4.56
CA GLU A 18 8.01 -0.87 5.56
C GLU A 18 7.75 0.36 6.46
N LYS A 19 7.24 1.45 5.89
CA LYS A 19 6.85 2.63 6.66
C LYS A 19 5.65 2.37 7.55
N LEU A 20 4.65 1.63 7.05
CA LEU A 20 3.45 1.28 7.81
C LEU A 20 3.81 0.40 9.01
N GLU A 21 4.66 -0.62 8.82
CA GLU A 21 5.15 -1.48 9.90
C GLU A 21 5.84 -0.67 11.00
N LYS A 22 6.73 0.27 10.63
CA LYS A 22 7.38 1.17 11.59
C LYS A 22 6.39 2.00 12.39
N ILE A 23 5.35 2.53 11.75
CA ILE A 23 4.30 3.28 12.42
C ILE A 23 3.54 2.39 13.41
N VAL A 24 3.18 1.17 13.00
CA VAL A 24 2.48 0.21 13.87
C VAL A 24 3.33 -0.11 15.08
N THR A 25 4.61 -0.44 14.90
CA THR A 25 5.53 -0.71 16.02
C THR A 25 5.61 0.46 16.99
N MET A 26 5.76 1.69 16.48
CA MET A 26 5.81 2.90 17.32
C MET A 26 4.52 3.12 18.13
N LEU A 27 3.37 2.82 17.54
CA LEU A 27 2.07 2.92 18.23
C LEU A 27 1.88 1.81 19.27
N GLU A 28 2.39 0.60 19.00
CA GLU A 28 2.32 -0.54 19.91
C GLU A 28 3.26 -0.39 21.12
N GLU A 29 4.42 0.24 20.95
CA GLU A 29 5.36 0.52 22.04
C GLU A 29 4.78 1.46 23.11
N GLY A 30 3.81 2.31 22.74
CA GLY A 30 3.04 3.12 23.69
C GLY A 30 3.81 4.27 24.37
N ASP A 31 5.09 4.48 24.05
CA ASP A 31 5.92 5.60 24.56
C ASP A 31 5.85 6.85 23.65
N VAL A 32 4.77 6.97 22.88
CA VAL A 32 4.54 8.08 21.95
C VAL A 32 3.53 9.07 22.56
N PRO A 33 3.86 10.37 22.65
CA PRO A 33 2.92 11.40 23.07
C PRO A 33 1.62 11.37 22.24
N LEU A 34 0.48 11.64 22.87
CA LEU A 34 -0.84 11.54 22.24
C LEU A 34 -0.92 12.30 20.91
N GLU A 35 -0.38 13.51 20.84
CA GLU A 35 -0.38 14.32 19.63
C GLU A 35 0.36 13.63 18.48
N LYS A 36 1.52 13.03 18.77
CA LYS A 36 2.29 12.25 17.78
C LYS A 36 1.60 10.94 17.41
N ALA A 37 0.93 10.30 18.36
CA ALA A 37 0.17 9.07 18.09
C ALA A 37 -0.97 9.34 17.09
N ILE A 38 -1.62 10.50 17.18
CA ILE A 38 -2.64 10.93 16.21
C ILE A 38 -2.02 11.15 14.82
N GLU A 39 -0.86 11.80 14.75
CA GLU A 39 -0.13 11.99 13.47
C GLU A 39 0.25 10.65 12.83
N TYR A 40 0.86 9.75 13.61
CA TYR A 40 1.22 8.40 13.17
C TYR A 40 0.00 7.59 12.73
N TYR A 41 -1.12 7.69 13.44
CA TYR A 41 -2.37 7.04 13.02
C TYR A 41 -2.83 7.53 11.64
N HIS A 42 -2.84 8.86 11.43
CA HIS A 42 -3.22 9.43 10.14
C HIS A 42 -2.29 9.00 9.00
N ASP A 43 -0.98 8.98 9.24
CA ASP A 43 -0.03 8.55 8.22
C ASP A 43 -0.09 7.04 7.97
N GLY A 44 -0.33 6.24 9.01
CA GLY A 44 -0.60 4.81 8.89
C GLY A 44 -1.84 4.53 8.03
N MET A 45 -2.93 5.29 8.22
CA MET A 45 -4.13 5.19 7.37
C MET A 45 -3.84 5.50 5.90
N LYS A 46 -3.06 6.55 5.61
CA LYS A 46 -2.68 6.90 4.23
C LYS A 46 -1.85 5.80 3.58
N LEU A 47 -0.86 5.28 4.30
CA LEU A 47 0.00 4.19 3.81
C LEU A 47 -0.81 2.91 3.58
N SER A 48 -1.72 2.56 4.49
CA SER A 48 -2.63 1.42 4.34
C SER A 48 -3.50 1.55 3.08
N LYS A 49 -4.08 2.73 2.85
CA LYS A 49 -4.85 3.03 1.63
C LYS A 49 -4.00 2.89 0.37
N LEU A 50 -2.78 3.43 0.39
CA LEU A 50 -1.85 3.34 -0.74
C LEU A 50 -1.45 1.89 -1.06
N CYS A 51 -1.15 1.08 -0.04
CA CYS A 51 -0.84 -0.33 -0.21
C CYS A 51 -2.02 -1.06 -0.87
N ASN A 52 -3.23 -0.83 -0.38
CA ASN A 52 -4.44 -1.42 -0.95
C ASN A 52 -4.65 -0.99 -2.41
N GLU A 53 -4.53 0.30 -2.72
CA GLU A 53 -4.65 0.81 -4.09
C GLU A 53 -3.64 0.18 -5.04
N LYS A 54 -2.38 -0.03 -4.60
CA LYS A 54 -1.38 -0.71 -5.43
C LYS A 54 -1.74 -2.17 -5.69
N LEU A 55 -2.22 -2.89 -4.67
CA LEU A 55 -2.67 -4.27 -4.84
C LEU A 55 -3.88 -4.36 -5.77
N THR A 56 -4.88 -3.49 -5.60
CA THR A 56 -6.04 -3.41 -6.50
C THR A 56 -5.62 -3.13 -7.94
N ASN A 57 -4.72 -2.16 -8.15
CA ASN A 57 -4.21 -1.87 -9.50
C ASN A 57 -3.49 -3.06 -10.15
N VAL A 58 -2.78 -3.88 -9.36
CA VAL A 58 -2.15 -5.10 -9.88
C VAL A 58 -3.19 -6.17 -10.15
N GLN A 59 -4.16 -6.35 -9.26
CA GLN A 59 -5.27 -7.29 -9.43
C GLN A 59 -6.08 -6.95 -10.68
N ASP A 60 -6.46 -5.70 -10.90
CA ASP A 60 -7.21 -5.25 -12.08
C ASP A 60 -6.42 -5.51 -13.37
N LYS A 61 -5.10 -5.33 -13.35
CA LYS A 61 -4.22 -5.67 -14.47
C LYS A 61 -4.07 -7.18 -14.67
N MET A 62 -4.14 -7.97 -13.60
CA MET A 62 -4.09 -9.43 -13.70
C MET A 62 -5.40 -10.00 -14.22
N VAL A 63 -6.56 -9.45 -13.80
CA VAL A 63 -7.89 -9.85 -14.27
C VAL A 63 -8.04 -9.70 -15.77
N HIS A 64 -7.19 -8.94 -16.46
CA HIS A 64 -7.20 -8.84 -17.92
C HIS A 64 -5.85 -9.23 -18.51
N ILE A 65 -5.73 -10.47 -18.99
CA ILE A 65 -4.58 -10.90 -19.79
C ILE A 65 -4.91 -10.71 -21.27
N LEU A 66 -3.94 -10.21 -22.02
CA LEU A 66 -4.01 -10.14 -23.48
C LEU A 66 -3.91 -11.57 -24.03
N ASN A 67 -4.98 -12.10 -24.60
CA ASN A 67 -4.95 -13.41 -25.25
C ASN A 67 -4.09 -13.35 -26.54
N GLU A 68 -3.82 -14.51 -27.16
CA GLU A 68 -3.03 -14.59 -28.40
C GLU A 68 -3.64 -13.81 -29.58
N GLN A 69 -4.91 -13.43 -29.47
CA GLN A 69 -5.66 -12.65 -30.46
C GLN A 69 -5.59 -11.13 -30.20
N GLY A 70 -4.94 -10.68 -29.12
CA GLY A 70 -4.85 -9.26 -28.78
C GLY A 70 -6.09 -8.69 -28.07
N GLU A 71 -6.97 -9.55 -27.56
CA GLU A 71 -8.18 -9.17 -26.82
C GLU A 71 -7.94 -9.31 -25.31
N LEU A 72 -8.59 -8.44 -24.52
CA LEU A 72 -8.54 -8.51 -23.06
C LEU A 72 -9.54 -9.56 -22.58
N GLU A 73 -9.04 -10.68 -22.05
CA GLU A 73 -9.88 -11.73 -21.47
C GLU A 73 -9.78 -11.75 -19.93
N PRO A 74 -10.88 -12.04 -19.21
CA PRO A 74 -10.86 -12.30 -17.78
C PRO A 74 -9.85 -13.40 -17.43
N PHE A 75 -8.85 -13.10 -16.61
CA PHE A 75 -7.97 -14.10 -16.04
C PHE A 75 -8.67 -14.77 -14.87
N GLU A 76 -9.32 -15.88 -15.14
CA GLU A 76 -9.83 -16.77 -14.11
C GLU A 76 -8.66 -17.60 -13.57
N VAL A 77 -8.19 -17.26 -12.37
CA VAL A 77 -7.30 -18.15 -11.62
C VAL A 77 -8.14 -19.36 -11.23
N GLU A 78 -7.93 -20.51 -11.88
CA GLU A 78 -8.47 -21.77 -11.38
C GLU A 78 -7.91 -21.97 -9.96
N GLU A 79 -8.78 -21.83 -8.94
CA GLU A 79 -8.45 -22.31 -7.60
C GLU A 79 -8.26 -23.83 -7.70
N ASP A 80 -7.00 -24.28 -7.75
CA ASP A 80 -6.64 -25.67 -7.51
C ASP A 80 -7.24 -26.08 -6.16
N LYS A 81 -8.29 -26.90 -6.21
CA LYS A 81 -9.00 -27.45 -5.04
C LYS A 81 -8.16 -28.41 -4.23
#